data_AF-A0ABD5NH47-F1
#
_entry.id   AF-A0ABD5NH47-F1
#
_cell.length_a   1.000
_cell.length_b   1.000
_cell.length_c   1.000
_cell.angle_alpha   90.00
_cell.angle_beta   90.00
_cell.angle_gamma   90.00
#
_symmetry.space_group_name_H-M   'P 1'
#
loop_
_entity.id
_entity.type
_entity.pdbx_description
1 polymer ?
#
loop_
_entity_poly.entity_id
_entity_poly.type
_entity_poly.pdbx_seq_one_letter_code
_entity_poly.pdbx_strand_id
1 'polypeptide(L)' 'MSVVESLRRRLASATPVRYECGLCTATYDYEPPNCPACGSVEIREV' A
#
# COMPACT_ATOMS: atom_id res chain seq x y z
N MET A 1 10.74 -28.75 -8.74
CA MET A 1 10.16 -27.62 -7.98
C MET A 1 9.02 -27.02 -8.80
N SER A 2 7.84 -26.86 -8.22
CA SER A 2 6.69 -26.26 -8.91
C SER A 2 6.90 -24.75 -9.08
N VAL A 3 6.60 -24.22 -10.27
CA VAL A 3 6.63 -22.77 -10.56
C VAL A 3 5.69 -22.00 -9.63
N VAL A 4 4.56 -22.61 -9.26
CA VAL A 4 3.56 -22.06 -8.33
C VAL A 4 4.16 -21.85 -6.93
N GLU A 5 4.99 -22.79 -6.48
CA GLU A 5 5.66 -22.74 -5.18
C GLU A 5 6.68 -21.59 -5.10
N SER A 6 7.38 -21.34 -6.21
CA SER A 6 8.34 -20.24 -6.33
C SER A 6 7.63 -18.88 -6.36
N LEU A 7 6.50 -18.79 -7.08
CA LEU A 7 5.67 -17.58 -7.12
C LEU A 7 5.10 -17.22 -5.74
N ARG A 8 4.56 -18.22 -5.02
CA ARG A 8 4.01 -18.00 -3.66
C ARG A 8 5.05 -17.46 -2.69
N ARG A 9 6.28 -17.98 -2.72
CA ARG A 9 7.37 -17.47 -1.88
C ARG A 9 7.75 -16.02 -2.20
N ARG A 10 7.78 -15.65 -3.48
CA ARG A 10 8.08 -14.27 -3.91
C ARG A 10 6.98 -13.28 -3.52
N LEU A 11 5.71 -13.68 -3.63
CA LEU A 11 4.59 -12.87 -3.18
C LEU A 11 4.54 -12.75 -1.65
N ALA A 12 4.85 -13.83 -0.92
CA ALA A 12 4.91 -13.81 0.54
C ALA A 12 6.04 -12.91 1.08
N SER A 13 7.13 -12.72 0.32
CA SER A 13 8.20 -11.79 0.67
C SER A 13 7.92 -10.33 0.31
N ALA A 14 6.87 -10.05 -0.48
CA ALA A 14 6.49 -8.68 -0.79
C ALA A 14 5.65 -8.13 0.37
N THR A 15 6.24 -7.31 1.22
CA THR A 15 5.49 -6.50 2.19
C THR A 15 4.60 -5.54 1.42
N PRO A 16 3.27 -5.55 1.64
CA PRO A 16 2.37 -4.61 0.99
C PRO A 16 2.73 -3.20 1.50
N VAL A 17 3.08 -2.33 0.57
CA VAL A 17 3.32 -0.91 0.85
C VAL A 17 1.97 -0.28 1.18
N ARG A 18 1.85 0.33 2.36
CA ARG A 18 0.64 1.05 2.76
C ARG A 18 0.90 2.54 2.75
N TYR A 19 -0.16 3.29 2.55
CA TYR A 19 -0.14 4.75 2.53
C TYR A 19 -1.16 5.27 3.53
N GLU A 20 -0.83 6.36 4.20
CA GLU A 20 -1.66 7.04 5.18
C GLU A 20 -1.77 8.52 4.84
N CYS A 21 -2.96 9.10 4.96
CA CYS A 21 -3.12 10.55 4.91
C CYS A 21 -2.66 11.18 6.23
N GLY A 22 -1.71 12.12 6.17
CA GLY A 22 -1.19 12.84 7.34
C GLY A 22 -2.23 13.72 8.06
N LEU A 23 -3.36 13.99 7.42
CA LEU A 23 -4.37 14.96 7.89
C LEU A 23 -5.58 14.28 8.56
N CYS A 24 -6.12 13.23 7.95
CA CYS A 24 -7.28 12.50 8.47
C CYS A 24 -6.98 11.04 8.86
N THR A 25 -5.73 10.59 8.75
CA THR A 25 -5.27 9.23 9.11
C THR A 25 -5.90 8.09 8.33
N ALA A 26 -6.57 8.39 7.20
CA ALA A 26 -7.12 7.36 6.33
C ALA A 26 -5.99 6.56 5.64
N THR A 27 -6.12 5.23 5.58
CA THR A 27 -5.11 4.32 5.04
C THR A 27 -5.51 3.69 3.71
N TYR A 28 -4.55 3.46 2.83
CA TYR A 28 -4.73 2.92 1.47
C TYR A 28 -3.63 1.91 1.13
N ASP A 29 -3.97 0.86 0.38
CA ASP A 29 -2.98 -0.12 -0.14
C ASP A 29 -2.42 0.30 -1.53
N TYR A 30 -2.60 1.56 -1.90
CA TYR A 30 -2.07 2.19 -3.11
C TYR A 30 -1.72 3.65 -2.80
N GLU A 31 -0.88 4.28 -3.61
CA GLU A 31 -0.55 5.70 -3.48
C GLU A 31 -1.60 6.56 -4.21
N PRO A 32 -2.56 7.19 -3.50
CA PRO A 32 -3.48 8.11 -4.16
C PRO A 32 -2.79 9.46 -4.45
N PRO A 33 -3.14 10.15 -5.54
CA PRO A 33 -2.66 11.51 -5.81
C PRO A 33 -3.15 12.54 -4.79
N ASN A 34 -4.30 12.29 -4.16
CA ASN A 34 -4.89 13.07 -3.07
C ASN A 34 -5.77 12.15 -2.22
N CYS A 35 -5.93 12.44 -0.94
CA CYS A 35 -6.74 11.65 -0.02
C CYS A 35 -8.20 11.60 -0.48
N PRO A 36 -8.75 10.40 -0.80
CA PRO A 36 -10.17 10.25 -1.15
C PRO A 36 -11.15 10.68 -0.06
N ALA A 37 -10.74 10.66 1.21
CA ALA A 37 -11.63 10.98 2.33
C ALA A 37 -11.73 12.48 2.62
N CYS A 38 -10.63 13.23 2.49
CA CYS A 38 -10.58 14.66 2.89
C CYS A 38 -10.01 15.62 1.83
N GLY A 39 -9.52 15.11 0.71
CA GLY A 39 -8.95 15.91 -0.38
C GLY A 39 -7.51 16.40 -0.16
N SER A 40 -6.89 16.10 0.99
CA SER A 40 -5.51 16.49 1.29
C SER A 40 -4.50 15.85 0.34
N VAL A 41 -3.39 16.54 0.05
CA VAL A 41 -2.25 16.02 -0.72
C VAL A 41 -1.16 15.42 0.18
N GLU A 42 -1.32 15.49 1.49
CA GLU A 42 -0.37 14.92 2.46
C GLU A 42 -0.58 13.41 2.59
N ILE A 43 0.04 12.65 1.70
CA ILE A 43 0.07 11.18 1.69
C ILE A 43 1.48 10.71 2.05
N ARG A 44 1.61 9.75 2.97
CA ARG A 44 2.89 9.16 3.40
C ARG A 44 2.84 7.64 3.37
N GLU A 45 3.95 7.00 3.03
CA GLU A 45 4.11 5.55 3.16
C GLU A 45 4.22 5.13 4.64
N VAL A 46 3.59 4.01 5.01
CA VAL A 46 3.56 3.43 6.37
C VAL A 46 3.84 1.93 6.39
#